data_AF-A0A1V5B8T6-F1
#
_entry.id   AF-A0A1V5B8T6-F1
#
_cell.length_a   1.000
_cell.length_b   1.000
_cell.length_c   1.000
_cell.angle_alpha   90.00
_cell.angle_beta   90.00
_cell.angle_gamma   90.00
#
_symmetry.space_group_name_H-M   'P 1'
#
loop_
_entity.id
_entity.type
_entity.pdbx_description
1 polymer ?
#
loop_
_entity_poly.entity_id
_entity_poly.type
_entity_poly.pdbx_seq_one_letter_code
_entity_poly.pdbx_strand_id
1 'polypeptide(L)'
;MKISRMAAILLLMAAIFAGGVVFGANGECILCKGGTAGNQQDVLNNEYAIFMGNENASEEVMINTGGLVNPRYNRENNPLLQSKDADDSTAKQADDQDSSTAGSDAIPRGAGFASMLASFDSINRSDIILDISPNATEYIPGSINIPYTQFVEKDGTLKSVSKLASILGKAGISETDSVKITGECQPCGGGPSAAAFGYAVVKYVGQKDVKMLDGGIDEWVAEGRPTTSTPVVLPPRVYIATIDADLIATYEFVNSGTPQIIDARSKAEFDAGSIPGSINLPYDRVLDGKRLKDEAELRELFSSIRMQKPVVVYTNTGVKASMVWVALGLLGYDARIYTWLDWTANLPRLNIALQEAYAQPNPAKIGDVVQITAVFEELNRSSSRPTQDAGLNGNETVLTIKGCATCGFGSPQGYADLSSNDGMVKIGATTQDQRAAAAKVFTVSAQLISPSGDTVSRVVMKRIKSDSDVFVGIWNANVAAGTYRVDIVAALGEITETFPDALKIQVVSTSKYKNLEKE
;
A
#
# COMPACT_ATOMS: atom_id res chain seq x y z
N MET A 1 -13.56 47.66 63.70
CA MET A 1 -14.34 47.72 62.44
C MET A 1 -13.57 46.93 61.38
N LYS A 2 -13.56 45.59 61.23
CA LYS A 2 -14.55 44.51 61.36
C LYS A 2 -15.93 44.85 60.80
N ILE A 3 -16.36 44.01 59.85
CA ILE A 3 -17.61 43.97 59.09
C ILE A 3 -17.59 44.82 57.80
N SER A 4 -17.17 44.21 56.68
CA SER A 4 -17.63 44.61 55.33
C SER A 4 -17.28 43.59 54.22
N ARG A 5 -16.30 42.69 54.41
CA ARG A 5 -15.97 41.68 53.37
C ARG A 5 -16.76 40.36 53.43
N MET A 6 -17.69 40.21 54.38
CA MET A 6 -18.51 39.00 54.54
C MET A 6 -19.93 39.12 53.95
N ALA A 7 -20.35 40.31 53.49
CA ALA A 7 -21.68 40.54 52.92
C ALA A 7 -21.74 40.35 51.38
N ALA A 8 -20.61 40.52 50.67
CA ALA A 8 -20.56 40.29 49.22
C ALA A 8 -20.50 38.79 48.84
N ILE A 9 -20.03 37.93 49.77
CA ILE A 9 -19.93 36.48 49.55
C ILE A 9 -21.27 35.78 49.83
N LEU A 10 -22.16 36.35 50.66
CA LEU A 10 -23.50 35.79 50.89
C LEU A 10 -24.52 36.15 49.80
N LEU A 11 -24.34 37.26 49.07
CA LEU A 11 -25.27 37.69 48.01
C LEU A 11 -25.00 37.02 46.65
N LEU A 12 -23.79 36.51 46.41
CA LEU A 12 -23.49 35.69 45.22
C LEU A 12 -23.91 34.22 45.40
N MET A 13 -23.98 33.73 46.64
CA MET A 13 -24.47 32.38 46.97
C MET A 13 -26.01 32.24 46.92
N ALA A 14 -26.76 33.35 46.89
CA ALA A 14 -28.23 33.32 46.79
C ALA A 14 -28.78 33.39 45.35
N ALA A 15 -27.95 33.73 44.35
CA ALA A 15 -28.38 33.81 42.95
C ALA A 15 -28.15 32.52 42.14
N ILE A 16 -27.48 31.52 42.70
CA ILE A 16 -27.26 30.20 42.06
C ILE A 16 -28.39 29.20 42.42
N PHE A 17 -29.31 29.56 43.35
CA PHE A 17 -30.42 28.70 43.77
C PHE A 17 -31.81 29.10 43.24
N ALA A 18 -31.89 29.91 42.18
CA ALA A 18 -33.16 30.34 41.57
C ALA A 18 -33.28 30.00 40.07
N GLY A 19 -32.65 28.90 39.61
CA GLY A 19 -32.99 28.27 38.34
C GLY A 19 -34.04 27.19 38.58
N GLY A 20 -35.29 27.47 38.23
CA GLY A 20 -36.43 26.58 38.47
C GLY A 20 -36.24 25.18 37.89
N VAL A 21 -36.34 24.17 38.75
CA VAL A 21 -36.50 22.77 38.34
C VAL A 21 -37.94 22.60 37.84
N VAL A 22 -38.10 22.38 36.54
CA VAL A 22 -39.39 22.01 35.96
C VAL A 22 -39.61 20.52 36.23
N PHE A 23 -40.59 20.20 37.08
CA PHE A 23 -41.04 18.84 37.31
C PHE A 23 -42.09 18.45 36.26
N GLY A 24 -41.89 17.30 35.59
CA GLY A 24 -42.96 16.66 34.83
C GLY A 24 -44.00 16.03 35.76
N ALA A 25 -45.19 15.73 35.22
CA ALA A 25 -46.36 15.23 35.97
C ALA A 25 -46.17 13.91 36.75
N ASN A 26 -45.00 13.27 36.66
CA ASN A 26 -44.63 12.04 37.35
C ASN A 26 -43.44 12.20 38.32
N GLY A 27 -42.96 13.41 38.61
CA GLY A 27 -41.94 13.66 39.65
C GLY A 27 -40.49 13.32 39.27
N GLU A 28 -40.15 13.12 37.99
CA GLU A 28 -38.76 12.90 37.55
C GLU A 28 -38.03 14.22 37.18
N CYS A 29 -36.75 14.31 37.56
CA CYS A 29 -35.84 15.42 37.21
C CYS A 29 -35.35 15.29 35.74
N ILE A 30 -35.65 16.30 34.91
CA ILE A 30 -35.38 16.29 33.46
C ILE A 30 -33.88 16.46 33.12
N LEU A 31 -33.05 16.96 34.04
CA LEU A 31 -31.62 17.23 33.81
C LEU A 31 -30.67 16.07 34.15
N CYS A 32 -31.17 14.93 34.61
CA CYS A 32 -30.34 13.81 35.08
C CYS A 32 -30.23 12.61 34.11
N LYS A 33 -30.68 12.73 32.86
CA LYS A 33 -30.51 11.67 31.84
C LYS A 33 -29.47 12.09 30.80
N GLY A 34 -28.32 11.41 30.80
CA GLY A 34 -27.45 11.30 29.61
C GLY A 34 -26.03 11.83 29.70
N GLY A 35 -25.24 11.44 30.71
CA GLY A 35 -23.78 11.48 30.62
C GLY A 35 -23.25 10.13 30.15
N THR A 36 -22.88 9.97 28.88
CA THR A 36 -22.14 8.79 28.42
C THR A 36 -20.70 8.84 28.95
N ALA A 37 -20.09 7.68 29.17
CA ALA A 37 -18.73 7.55 29.73
C ALA A 37 -17.64 8.32 28.95
N GLY A 38 -17.88 8.66 27.68
CA GLY A 38 -16.98 9.47 26.85
C GLY A 38 -16.76 10.89 27.39
N ASN A 39 -17.81 11.55 27.90
CA ASN A 39 -17.72 12.95 28.34
C ASN A 39 -16.80 13.16 29.56
N GLN A 40 -16.62 12.13 30.40
CA GLN A 40 -15.68 12.19 31.53
C GLN A 40 -14.23 11.99 31.10
N GLN A 41 -14.00 11.16 30.08
CA GLN A 41 -12.65 10.92 29.56
C GLN A 41 -12.12 12.15 28.81
N ASP A 42 -12.99 12.88 28.11
CA ASP A 42 -12.64 14.14 27.44
C ASP A 42 -12.24 15.24 28.43
N VAL A 43 -12.94 15.35 29.57
CA VAL A 43 -12.59 16.28 30.66
C VAL A 43 -11.23 15.94 31.25
N LEU A 44 -10.94 14.66 31.51
CA LEU A 44 -9.63 14.25 32.00
C LEU A 44 -8.50 14.49 30.99
N ASN A 45 -8.74 14.24 29.70
CA ASN A 45 -7.78 14.54 28.65
C ASN A 45 -7.41 16.05 28.65
N ASN A 46 -8.38 16.91 28.97
CA ASN A 46 -8.20 18.36 29.03
C ASN A 46 -7.54 18.83 30.35
N GLU A 47 -7.97 18.32 31.51
CA GLU A 47 -7.39 18.68 32.82
C GLU A 47 -5.94 18.19 32.97
N TYR A 48 -5.61 17.02 32.42
CA TYR A 48 -4.23 16.50 32.43
C TYR A 48 -3.28 17.34 31.55
N ALA A 49 -3.79 17.95 30.47
CA ALA A 49 -3.02 18.85 29.62
C ALA A 49 -2.63 20.15 30.35
N ILE A 50 -3.49 20.63 31.26
CA ILE A 50 -3.24 21.83 32.07
C ILE A 50 -2.23 21.55 33.18
N PHE A 51 -2.31 20.39 33.84
CA PHE A 51 -1.41 20.01 34.94
C PHE A 51 0.07 19.86 34.54
N MET A 52 0.35 19.50 33.27
CA MET A 52 1.72 19.29 32.76
C MET A 52 2.38 20.57 32.17
N GLY A 53 1.80 21.75 32.39
CA GLY A 53 2.49 23.05 32.21
C GLY A 53 2.40 23.69 30.82
N ASN A 54 1.22 23.72 30.19
CA ASN A 54 1.01 24.43 28.93
C ASN A 54 0.03 25.61 29.12
N GLU A 55 0.53 26.79 29.52
CA GLU A 55 -0.30 27.95 29.89
C GLU A 55 -0.97 28.68 28.71
N ASN A 56 -0.88 28.20 27.46
CA ASN A 56 -1.49 28.87 26.29
C ASN A 56 -2.36 27.93 25.42
N ALA A 57 -3.16 27.06 26.01
CA ALA A 57 -4.15 26.25 25.29
C ALA A 57 -5.57 26.82 25.41
N SER A 58 -5.74 28.10 25.09
CA SER A 58 -7.06 28.71 24.93
C SER A 58 -7.13 29.48 23.62
N GLU A 59 -7.19 28.73 22.52
CA GLU A 59 -7.92 29.04 21.27
C GLU A 59 -7.52 28.00 20.20
N GLU A 60 -8.50 27.59 19.39
CA GLU A 60 -8.43 26.61 18.29
C GLU A 60 -8.32 25.11 18.67
N VAL A 61 -9.36 24.60 19.34
CA VAL A 61 -9.81 23.22 19.08
C VAL A 61 -10.85 23.29 17.95
N MET A 62 -10.38 23.44 16.72
CA MET A 62 -11.16 23.00 15.56
C MET A 62 -11.06 21.48 15.53
N ILE A 63 -12.21 20.84 15.74
CA ILE A 63 -12.40 19.40 15.66
C ILE A 63 -12.01 18.97 14.23
N ASN A 64 -10.76 18.55 14.05
CA ASN A 64 -10.34 17.83 12.87
C ASN A 64 -10.42 16.34 13.20
N THR A 65 -11.58 15.75 12.93
CA THR A 65 -11.77 14.30 12.91
C THR A 65 -10.99 13.71 11.74
N GLY A 66 -9.67 13.59 11.91
CA GLY A 66 -8.78 12.85 11.04
C GLY A 66 -8.41 11.52 11.67
N GLY A 67 -8.64 10.42 10.95
CA GLY A 67 -7.97 9.15 11.24
C GLY A 67 -8.85 7.96 11.61
N LEU A 68 -10.00 7.79 10.95
CA LEU A 68 -10.50 6.49 10.51
C LEU A 68 -10.99 6.68 9.08
N VAL A 69 -10.33 6.03 8.11
CA VAL A 69 -10.76 6.05 6.71
C VAL A 69 -12.09 5.29 6.63
N ASN A 70 -13.19 6.03 6.71
CA ASN A 70 -14.54 5.51 6.49
C ASN A 70 -14.83 5.55 4.97
N PRO A 71 -15.11 4.41 4.31
CA PRO A 71 -15.35 4.33 2.86
C PRO A 71 -16.53 5.16 2.35
N ARG A 72 -17.37 5.74 3.23
CA ARG A 72 -18.52 6.56 2.82
C ARG A 72 -18.20 8.02 2.50
N TYR A 73 -17.02 8.54 2.89
CA TYR A 73 -16.74 9.98 2.74
C TYR A 73 -16.35 10.40 1.32
N ASN A 74 -16.06 9.45 0.41
CA ASN A 74 -15.63 9.76 -0.96
C ASN A 74 -16.76 9.75 -2.01
N ARG A 75 -18.03 9.58 -1.59
CA ARG A 75 -19.18 9.63 -2.51
C ARG A 75 -19.70 11.06 -2.74
N GLU A 76 -19.48 11.98 -1.80
CA GLU A 76 -20.11 13.31 -1.83
C GLU A 76 -19.26 14.42 -2.48
N ASN A 77 -17.94 14.21 -2.64
CA ASN A 77 -17.02 15.23 -3.19
C ASN A 77 -16.40 14.88 -4.55
N ASN A 78 -16.91 13.86 -5.25
CA ASN A 78 -16.49 13.54 -6.61
C ASN A 78 -17.61 13.86 -7.63
N PRO A 79 -17.49 14.93 -8.43
CA PRO A 79 -18.48 15.30 -9.45
C PRO A 79 -18.68 14.23 -10.54
N LEU A 80 -17.80 13.22 -10.62
CA LEU A 80 -17.84 12.16 -11.64
C LEU A 80 -18.62 10.90 -11.20
N LEU A 81 -19.16 10.86 -9.97
CA LEU A 81 -19.88 9.70 -9.42
C LEU A 81 -21.38 9.93 -9.16
N GLN A 82 -21.95 11.03 -9.68
CA GLN A 82 -23.40 11.24 -9.66
C GLN A 82 -24.04 10.76 -10.96
N SER A 83 -24.26 9.46 -11.08
CA SER A 83 -25.27 8.92 -11.99
C SER A 83 -26.28 8.09 -11.20
N LYS A 84 -27.55 8.29 -11.55
CA LYS A 84 -28.74 7.83 -10.84
C LYS A 84 -28.77 6.31 -10.73
N ASP A 85 -28.89 5.83 -9.50
CA ASP A 85 -29.43 4.51 -9.20
C ASP A 85 -30.89 4.46 -9.70
N ALA A 86 -31.20 3.48 -10.55
CA ALA A 86 -32.56 3.02 -10.80
C ALA A 86 -32.53 1.49 -10.82
N ASP A 87 -33.16 0.91 -9.80
CA ASP A 87 -33.69 -0.45 -9.80
C ASP A 87 -34.51 -0.68 -11.09
N ASP A 88 -34.36 -1.84 -11.74
CA ASP A 88 -35.40 -2.87 -11.65
C ASP A 88 -34.97 -4.19 -12.30
N SER A 89 -35.36 -5.24 -11.62
CA SER A 89 -35.42 -6.63 -12.00
C SER A 89 -36.15 -6.88 -13.32
N THR A 90 -35.61 -7.77 -14.16
CA THR A 90 -36.37 -8.89 -14.73
C THR A 90 -35.45 -9.85 -15.48
N ALA A 91 -35.43 -11.10 -15.01
CA ALA A 91 -34.92 -12.24 -15.73
C ALA A 91 -35.78 -12.53 -16.96
N LYS A 92 -35.16 -12.88 -18.09
CA LYS A 92 -35.80 -13.72 -19.12
C LYS A 92 -34.80 -14.72 -19.68
N GLN A 93 -35.29 -15.96 -19.69
CA GLN A 93 -34.70 -17.19 -20.22
C GLN A 93 -34.39 -17.11 -21.71
N ALA A 94 -33.43 -17.98 -22.07
CA ALA A 94 -32.96 -18.31 -23.40
C ALA A 94 -34.07 -18.69 -24.39
N ASP A 95 -33.78 -18.46 -25.67
CA ASP A 95 -34.18 -19.34 -26.76
C ASP A 95 -33.01 -19.50 -27.73
N ASP A 96 -32.78 -20.75 -28.11
CA ASP A 96 -31.76 -21.26 -29.02
C ASP A 96 -32.10 -21.01 -30.50
N GLN A 97 -31.06 -21.13 -31.33
CA GLN A 97 -31.02 -21.23 -32.80
C GLN A 97 -30.96 -19.90 -33.58
N ASP A 98 -29.78 -19.60 -34.15
CA ASP A 98 -29.56 -19.95 -35.56
C ASP A 98 -28.05 -20.00 -35.90
N SER A 99 -27.71 -20.99 -36.70
CA SER A 99 -26.40 -21.22 -37.28
C SER A 99 -26.15 -20.25 -38.43
N SER A 100 -25.08 -19.47 -38.37
CA SER A 100 -24.39 -19.04 -39.59
C SER A 100 -22.90 -18.84 -39.33
N THR A 101 -22.12 -19.51 -40.17
CA THR A 101 -20.67 -19.44 -40.34
C THR A 101 -20.13 -18.01 -40.30
N ALA A 102 -19.43 -17.65 -39.23
CA ALA A 102 -18.59 -16.46 -39.18
C ALA A 102 -17.16 -16.86 -39.55
N GLY A 103 -16.78 -16.58 -40.80
CA GLY A 103 -15.37 -16.39 -41.13
C GLY A 103 -14.84 -15.24 -40.29
N SER A 104 -13.69 -15.43 -39.65
CA SER A 104 -13.01 -14.43 -38.84
C SER A 104 -12.45 -13.32 -39.73
N ASP A 105 -13.30 -12.41 -40.19
CA ASP A 105 -12.86 -11.14 -40.76
C ASP A 105 -12.38 -10.25 -39.60
N ALA A 106 -11.12 -10.45 -39.21
CA ALA A 106 -10.46 -9.68 -38.18
C ALA A 106 -10.42 -8.19 -38.58
N ILE A 107 -11.07 -7.34 -37.78
CA ILE A 107 -10.98 -5.89 -37.93
C ILE A 107 -9.49 -5.47 -37.89
N PRO A 108 -9.04 -4.56 -38.79
CA PRO A 108 -7.62 -4.25 -38.91
C PRO A 108 -7.04 -3.69 -37.61
N ARG A 109 -6.06 -4.41 -37.07
CA ARG A 109 -5.28 -3.99 -35.90
C ARG A 109 -4.32 -2.86 -36.29
N GLY A 110 -4.32 -1.76 -35.52
CA GLY A 110 -3.52 -0.58 -35.80
C GLY A 110 -2.01 -0.75 -35.60
N ALA A 111 -1.25 0.33 -35.84
CA ALA A 111 0.22 0.32 -35.81
C ALA A 111 0.83 -0.11 -34.46
N GLY A 112 0.15 0.16 -33.33
CA GLY A 112 0.58 -0.29 -32.00
C GLY A 112 0.52 -1.81 -31.83
N PHE A 113 -0.45 -2.47 -32.46
CA PHE A 113 -0.51 -3.92 -32.51
C PHE A 113 0.62 -4.52 -33.36
N ALA A 114 0.92 -3.91 -34.51
CA ALA A 114 2.02 -4.39 -35.36
C ALA A 114 3.41 -4.23 -34.70
N SER A 115 3.56 -3.32 -33.74
CA SER A 115 4.82 -3.10 -33.03
C SER A 115 5.03 -4.04 -31.84
N MET A 116 3.95 -4.50 -31.19
CA MET A 116 4.04 -5.37 -30.00
C MET A 116 3.66 -6.83 -30.25
N LEU A 117 2.78 -7.09 -31.22
CA LEU A 117 2.29 -8.44 -31.53
C LEU A 117 2.83 -8.92 -32.89
N ALA A 118 2.99 -10.24 -33.01
CA ALA A 118 3.33 -10.93 -34.24
C ALA A 118 2.28 -12.01 -34.53
N SER A 119 1.80 -12.07 -35.77
CA SER A 119 0.98 -13.20 -36.24
C SER A 119 1.86 -14.43 -36.47
N PHE A 120 1.26 -15.63 -36.45
CA PHE A 120 1.99 -16.86 -36.73
C PHE A 120 2.67 -16.86 -38.12
N ASP A 121 2.02 -16.29 -39.13
CA ASP A 121 2.58 -16.18 -40.49
C ASP A 121 3.73 -15.17 -40.63
N SER A 122 3.96 -14.32 -39.62
CA SER A 122 5.06 -13.35 -39.62
C SER A 122 6.36 -13.89 -39.04
N ILE A 123 6.35 -15.13 -38.52
CA ILE A 123 7.51 -15.78 -37.92
C ILE A 123 8.52 -16.16 -39.00
N ASN A 124 9.73 -15.62 -38.91
CA ASN A 124 10.83 -15.94 -39.81
C ASN A 124 11.69 -17.08 -39.25
N ARG A 125 12.44 -17.74 -40.13
CA ARG A 125 13.37 -18.82 -39.73
C ARG A 125 14.49 -18.37 -38.77
N SER A 126 14.82 -17.08 -38.80
CA SER A 126 15.82 -16.46 -37.91
C SER A 126 15.26 -16.07 -36.54
N ASP A 127 13.93 -16.10 -36.37
CA ASP A 127 13.30 -15.69 -35.11
C ASP A 127 13.49 -16.78 -34.06
N ILE A 128 13.79 -16.37 -32.83
CA ILE A 128 13.78 -17.24 -31.66
C ILE A 128 12.36 -17.18 -31.08
N ILE A 129 11.64 -18.30 -31.13
CA ILE A 129 10.37 -18.44 -30.41
C ILE A 129 10.71 -18.84 -28.97
N LEU A 130 10.37 -17.97 -28.02
CA LEU A 130 10.60 -18.19 -26.59
C LEU A 130 9.26 -18.48 -25.91
N ASP A 131 9.07 -19.74 -25.53
CA ASP A 131 7.95 -20.17 -24.70
C ASP A 131 8.27 -19.94 -23.22
N ILE A 132 7.39 -19.24 -22.50
CA ILE A 132 7.59 -18.93 -21.07
C ILE A 132 6.63 -19.63 -20.12
N SER A 133 5.94 -20.65 -20.63
CA SER A 133 5.04 -21.50 -19.85
C SER A 133 5.84 -22.33 -18.84
N PRO A 134 5.39 -22.47 -17.58
CA PRO A 134 6.13 -23.19 -16.55
C PRO A 134 6.03 -24.71 -16.66
N ASN A 135 4.93 -25.24 -17.20
CA ASN A 135 4.64 -26.67 -17.27
C ASN A 135 4.08 -27.05 -18.65
N ALA A 136 4.64 -26.51 -19.74
CA ALA A 136 4.19 -26.84 -21.09
C ALA A 136 4.47 -28.31 -21.44
N THR A 137 3.46 -28.97 -22.00
CA THR A 137 3.55 -30.34 -22.53
C THR A 137 3.60 -30.39 -24.05
N GLU A 138 3.32 -29.27 -24.70
CA GLU A 138 3.26 -29.10 -26.14
C GLU A 138 3.87 -27.74 -26.51
N TYR A 139 4.64 -27.70 -27.60
CA TYR A 139 5.44 -26.55 -27.99
C TYR A 139 5.30 -26.26 -29.49
N ILE A 140 5.47 -24.99 -29.85
CA ILE A 140 5.64 -24.58 -31.24
C ILE A 140 6.99 -25.13 -31.76
N PRO A 141 7.04 -25.78 -32.94
CA PRO A 141 8.28 -26.34 -33.46
C PRO A 141 9.40 -25.30 -33.57
N GLY A 142 10.56 -25.61 -33.00
CA GLY A 142 11.71 -24.71 -32.96
C GLY A 142 11.77 -23.79 -31.73
N SER A 143 10.73 -23.74 -30.89
CA SER A 143 10.74 -22.90 -29.69
C SER A 143 11.71 -23.41 -28.64
N ILE A 144 12.37 -22.48 -27.95
CA ILE A 144 13.04 -22.73 -26.67
C ILE A 144 12.07 -22.47 -25.52
N ASN A 145 12.36 -22.96 -24.32
CA ASN A 145 11.53 -22.72 -23.14
C ASN A 145 12.32 -22.12 -21.97
N ILE A 146 11.82 -21.00 -21.44
CA ILE A 146 12.27 -20.41 -20.18
C ILE A 146 11.02 -20.08 -19.35
N PRO A 147 10.61 -20.96 -18.42
CA PRO A 147 9.50 -20.69 -17.51
C PRO A 147 9.59 -19.29 -16.88
N TYR A 148 8.51 -18.51 -16.95
CA TYR A 148 8.50 -17.15 -16.40
C TYR A 148 8.83 -17.10 -14.89
N THR A 149 8.59 -18.22 -14.19
CA THR A 149 8.97 -18.41 -12.78
C THR A 149 10.48 -18.32 -12.54
N GLN A 150 11.30 -18.51 -13.56
CA GLN A 150 12.75 -18.29 -13.49
C GLN A 150 13.12 -16.80 -13.51
N PHE A 151 12.23 -15.89 -13.91
CA PHE A 151 12.49 -14.45 -13.91
C PHE A 151 12.25 -13.79 -12.54
N VAL A 152 11.58 -14.49 -11.63
CA VAL A 152 11.23 -13.96 -10.30
C VAL A 152 11.96 -14.69 -9.17
N GLU A 153 12.17 -14.01 -8.06
CA GLU A 153 12.59 -14.61 -6.79
C GLU A 153 11.39 -15.30 -6.10
N LYS A 154 11.64 -16.03 -5.01
CA LYS A 154 10.59 -16.80 -4.30
C LYS A 154 9.49 -15.91 -3.71
N ASP A 155 9.81 -14.67 -3.40
CA ASP A 155 8.87 -13.66 -2.89
C ASP A 155 8.08 -12.95 -4.03
N GLY A 156 8.34 -13.32 -5.28
CA GLY A 156 7.68 -12.73 -6.45
C GLY A 156 8.34 -11.47 -6.99
N THR A 157 9.42 -10.98 -6.38
CA THR A 157 10.19 -9.84 -6.91
C THR A 157 10.96 -10.24 -8.16
N LEU A 158 11.20 -9.29 -9.07
CA LEU A 158 11.98 -9.56 -10.28
C LEU A 158 13.45 -9.82 -9.91
N LYS A 159 14.08 -10.82 -10.55
CA LYS A 159 15.52 -11.06 -10.40
C LYS A 159 16.33 -9.86 -10.89
N SER A 160 17.54 -9.71 -10.36
CA SER A 160 18.47 -8.68 -10.83
C SER A 160 18.76 -8.80 -12.33
N VAL A 161 19.05 -7.68 -12.98
CA VAL A 161 19.36 -7.61 -14.42
C VAL A 161 20.49 -8.58 -14.82
N SER A 162 21.52 -8.73 -13.98
CA SER A 162 22.61 -9.68 -14.25
C SER A 162 22.15 -11.14 -14.24
N LYS A 163 21.20 -11.51 -13.37
CA LYS A 163 20.63 -12.86 -13.34
C LYS A 163 19.73 -13.09 -14.55
N LEU A 164 18.89 -12.12 -14.92
CA LEU A 164 18.04 -12.19 -16.10
C LEU A 164 18.88 -12.34 -17.38
N ALA A 165 19.91 -11.51 -17.54
CA ALA A 165 20.87 -11.62 -18.65
C ALA A 165 21.53 -13.01 -18.69
N SER A 166 21.95 -13.54 -17.53
CA SER A 166 22.52 -14.89 -17.45
C SER A 166 21.54 -15.98 -17.86
N ILE A 167 20.25 -15.86 -17.50
CA ILE A 167 19.20 -16.80 -17.89
C ILE A 167 19.01 -16.79 -19.41
N LEU A 168 18.85 -15.61 -20.02
CA LEU A 168 18.67 -15.46 -21.46
C LEU A 168 19.89 -15.97 -22.24
N GLY A 169 21.10 -15.60 -21.80
CA GLY A 169 22.34 -16.05 -22.42
C GLY A 169 22.53 -17.57 -22.35
N LYS A 170 22.23 -18.20 -21.20
CA LYS A 170 22.27 -19.67 -21.06
C LYS A 170 21.28 -20.38 -21.98
N ALA A 171 20.15 -19.75 -22.28
CA ALA A 171 19.16 -20.25 -23.24
C ALA A 171 19.55 -19.97 -24.71
N GLY A 172 20.71 -19.37 -24.96
CA GLY A 172 21.24 -19.12 -26.30
C GLY A 172 20.73 -17.86 -26.98
N ILE A 173 20.11 -16.95 -26.23
CA ILE A 173 19.62 -15.65 -26.71
C ILE A 173 20.72 -14.59 -26.55
N SER A 174 20.89 -13.70 -27.53
CA SER A 174 21.61 -12.43 -27.42
C SER A 174 20.70 -11.21 -27.61
N GLU A 175 21.17 -10.03 -27.22
CA GLU A 175 20.42 -8.77 -27.28
C GLU A 175 20.06 -8.31 -28.70
N THR A 176 20.68 -8.92 -29.71
CA THR A 176 20.47 -8.64 -31.14
C THR A 176 19.51 -9.60 -31.83
N ASP A 177 19.14 -10.72 -31.18
CA ASP A 177 18.26 -11.71 -31.79
C ASP A 177 16.82 -11.15 -31.95
N SER A 178 16.08 -11.66 -32.92
CA SER A 178 14.64 -11.39 -33.01
C SER A 178 13.89 -12.40 -32.14
N VAL A 179 13.15 -11.93 -31.13
CA VAL A 179 12.49 -12.81 -30.15
C VAL A 179 10.96 -12.71 -30.25
N LYS A 180 10.30 -13.86 -30.36
CA LYS A 180 8.84 -13.98 -30.38
C LYS A 180 8.40 -14.72 -29.12
N ILE A 181 7.78 -13.99 -28.20
CA ILE A 181 7.36 -14.51 -26.89
C ILE A 181 6.00 -15.17 -27.01
N THR A 182 5.89 -16.41 -26.55
CA THR A 182 4.62 -17.12 -26.37
C THR A 182 4.58 -17.75 -25.00
N GLY A 183 3.40 -18.15 -24.55
CA GLY A 183 3.28 -18.99 -23.37
C GLY A 183 2.04 -18.70 -22.57
N GLU A 184 1.65 -19.71 -21.80
CA GLU A 184 0.43 -19.69 -21.02
C GLU A 184 0.74 -19.81 -19.53
N CYS A 185 -0.12 -19.20 -18.74
CA CYS A 185 -0.07 -19.38 -17.31
C CYS A 185 -0.88 -20.62 -16.90
N GLN A 186 -0.20 -21.76 -16.83
CA GLN A 186 -0.73 -23.00 -16.25
C GLN A 186 -0.15 -23.20 -14.84
N PRO A 187 -0.96 -23.45 -13.80
CA PRO A 187 -2.39 -23.79 -13.81
C PRO A 187 -3.34 -22.59 -13.64
N CYS A 188 -2.89 -21.35 -13.86
CA CYS A 188 -3.66 -20.16 -13.46
C CYS A 188 -4.83 -19.78 -14.40
N GLY A 189 -5.23 -20.67 -15.31
CA GLY A 189 -6.36 -20.49 -16.22
C GLY A 189 -5.98 -20.15 -17.67
N GLY A 190 -4.69 -20.12 -18.01
CA GLY A 190 -4.19 -19.82 -19.35
C GLY A 190 -4.11 -18.32 -19.67
N GLY A 191 -4.26 -17.98 -20.96
CA GLY A 191 -4.26 -16.61 -21.47
C GLY A 191 -2.86 -15.97 -21.53
N PRO A 192 -2.77 -14.70 -21.97
CA PRO A 192 -1.51 -14.07 -22.38
C PRO A 192 -0.72 -13.51 -21.18
N SER A 193 -1.10 -13.85 -19.94
CA SER A 193 -0.48 -13.26 -18.74
C SER A 193 1.01 -13.59 -18.61
N ALA A 194 1.37 -14.85 -18.83
CA ALA A 194 2.76 -15.27 -18.89
C ALA A 194 3.47 -14.55 -20.04
N ALA A 195 2.94 -14.70 -21.27
CA ALA A 195 3.42 -14.06 -22.50
C ALA A 195 3.74 -12.56 -22.32
N ALA A 196 2.79 -11.80 -21.77
CA ALA A 196 2.92 -10.36 -21.53
C ALA A 196 3.99 -10.03 -20.49
N PHE A 197 4.10 -10.82 -19.42
CA PHE A 197 5.15 -10.64 -18.42
C PHE A 197 6.54 -10.94 -18.97
N GLY A 198 6.73 -12.04 -19.71
CA GLY A 198 8.03 -12.30 -20.34
C GLY A 198 8.38 -11.28 -21.42
N TYR A 199 7.39 -10.80 -22.18
CA TYR A 199 7.57 -9.67 -23.09
C TYR A 199 8.08 -8.43 -22.35
N ALA A 200 7.44 -8.05 -21.24
CA ALA A 200 7.87 -6.94 -20.39
C ALA A 200 9.29 -7.13 -19.83
N VAL A 201 9.62 -8.32 -19.33
CA VAL A 201 10.96 -8.63 -18.77
C VAL A 201 12.05 -8.58 -19.83
N VAL A 202 11.81 -9.21 -21.00
CA VAL A 202 12.78 -9.25 -22.11
C VAL A 202 13.00 -7.86 -22.69
N LYS A 203 11.94 -7.04 -22.78
CA LYS A 203 12.05 -5.63 -23.16
C LYS A 203 12.81 -4.82 -22.11
N TYR A 204 12.52 -5.02 -20.83
CA TYR A 204 13.17 -4.34 -19.71
C TYR A 204 14.69 -4.54 -19.70
N VAL A 205 15.18 -5.72 -20.09
CA VAL A 205 16.62 -6.00 -20.19
C VAL A 205 17.24 -5.57 -21.52
N GLY A 206 16.48 -4.92 -22.41
CA GLY A 206 17.00 -4.21 -23.57
C GLY A 206 16.85 -4.91 -24.92
N GLN A 207 16.03 -5.97 -25.02
CA GLN A 207 15.78 -6.60 -26.31
C GLN A 207 15.06 -5.63 -27.25
N LYS A 208 15.71 -5.29 -28.37
CA LYS A 208 15.15 -4.32 -29.33
C LYS A 208 14.09 -4.91 -30.24
N ASP A 209 14.34 -6.11 -30.76
CA ASP A 209 13.39 -6.85 -31.60
C ASP A 209 12.74 -7.96 -30.79
N VAL A 210 11.70 -7.57 -30.05
CA VAL A 210 10.87 -8.49 -29.28
C VAL A 210 9.40 -8.20 -29.57
N LYS A 211 8.61 -9.26 -29.80
CA LYS A 211 7.15 -9.21 -29.96
C LYS A 211 6.49 -10.39 -29.25
N MET A 212 5.23 -10.25 -28.90
CA MET A 212 4.42 -11.35 -28.37
C MET A 212 3.67 -12.03 -29.53
N LEU A 213 3.61 -13.37 -29.53
CA LEU A 213 2.78 -14.10 -30.47
C LEU A 213 1.31 -13.92 -30.11
N ASP A 214 0.51 -13.60 -31.12
CA ASP A 214 -0.92 -13.42 -30.96
C ASP A 214 -1.67 -14.75 -31.09
N GLY A 215 -2.01 -15.37 -29.96
CA GLY A 215 -2.84 -16.59 -29.88
C GLY A 215 -2.22 -17.80 -29.19
N GLY A 216 -0.99 -17.70 -28.69
CA GLY A 216 -0.41 -18.77 -27.88
C GLY A 216 -0.33 -20.13 -28.58
N ILE A 217 -0.29 -21.21 -27.79
CA ILE A 217 -0.25 -22.59 -28.32
C ILE A 217 -1.65 -23.10 -28.69
N ASP A 218 -2.68 -22.69 -27.94
CA ASP A 218 -4.07 -23.10 -28.20
C ASP A 218 -4.53 -22.69 -29.61
N GLU A 219 -4.34 -21.43 -30.03
CA GLU A 219 -4.70 -21.04 -31.41
C GLU A 219 -3.77 -21.63 -32.46
N TRP A 220 -2.48 -21.84 -32.14
CA TRP A 220 -1.56 -22.51 -33.06
C TRP A 220 -2.07 -23.91 -33.44
N VAL A 221 -2.54 -24.67 -32.45
CA VAL A 221 -3.15 -25.99 -32.65
C VAL A 221 -4.50 -25.88 -33.35
N ALA A 222 -5.33 -24.90 -33.00
CA ALA A 222 -6.64 -24.69 -33.63
C ALA A 222 -6.52 -24.37 -35.14
N GLU A 223 -5.44 -23.71 -35.56
CA GLU A 223 -5.12 -23.49 -36.98
C GLU A 223 -4.54 -24.73 -37.70
N GLY A 224 -4.44 -25.86 -37.02
CA GLY A 224 -3.91 -27.11 -37.59
C GLY A 224 -2.40 -27.10 -37.83
N ARG A 225 -1.66 -26.23 -37.13
CA ARG A 225 -0.20 -26.14 -37.27
C ARG A 225 0.50 -27.25 -36.47
N PRO A 226 1.66 -27.73 -36.92
CA PRO A 226 2.37 -28.84 -36.26
C PRO A 226 2.90 -28.42 -34.89
N THR A 227 2.99 -29.38 -33.97
CA THR A 227 3.54 -29.20 -32.62
C THR A 227 4.66 -30.21 -32.32
N THR A 228 5.39 -29.98 -31.23
CA THR A 228 6.40 -30.90 -30.69
C THR A 228 6.22 -31.08 -29.19
N SER A 229 6.64 -32.22 -28.65
CA SER A 229 6.58 -32.52 -27.21
C SER A 229 7.79 -32.03 -26.42
N THR A 230 8.82 -31.51 -27.10
CA THR A 230 10.06 -31.04 -26.46
C THR A 230 10.56 -29.74 -27.08
N PRO A 231 11.00 -28.76 -26.27
CA PRO A 231 11.60 -27.53 -26.78
C PRO A 231 13.02 -27.78 -27.31
N VAL A 232 13.51 -26.86 -28.13
CA VAL A 232 14.89 -26.83 -28.62
C VAL A 232 15.84 -26.33 -27.51
N VAL A 233 17.07 -26.86 -27.52
CA VAL A 233 18.17 -26.34 -26.69
C VAL A 233 19.20 -25.68 -27.60
N LEU A 234 19.40 -24.38 -27.44
CA LEU A 234 20.40 -23.61 -28.18
C LEU A 234 21.74 -23.59 -27.42
N PRO A 235 22.87 -23.43 -28.12
CA PRO A 235 24.17 -23.25 -27.47
C PRO A 235 24.17 -21.93 -26.68
N PRO A 236 24.72 -21.89 -25.45
CA PRO A 236 24.80 -20.68 -24.65
C PRO A 236 25.52 -19.53 -25.36
N ARG A 237 25.04 -18.31 -25.12
CA ARG A 237 25.62 -17.04 -25.60
C ARG A 237 25.80 -16.07 -24.45
N VAL A 238 26.53 -14.99 -24.71
CA VAL A 238 26.59 -13.83 -23.82
C VAL A 238 25.39 -12.93 -24.16
N TYR A 239 24.66 -12.49 -23.14
CA TYR A 239 23.58 -11.52 -23.26
C TYR A 239 24.02 -10.21 -22.60
N ILE A 240 24.12 -9.13 -23.37
CA ILE A 240 24.52 -7.82 -22.84
C ILE A 240 23.26 -6.99 -22.59
N ALA A 241 22.79 -6.98 -21.35
CA ALA A 241 21.57 -6.25 -20.99
C ALA A 241 21.78 -4.73 -20.99
N THR A 242 20.79 -4.01 -21.53
CA THR A 242 20.68 -2.54 -21.46
C THR A 242 19.30 -2.21 -20.92
N ILE A 243 19.23 -1.59 -19.73
CA ILE A 243 17.96 -1.40 -19.03
C ILE A 243 17.10 -0.35 -19.76
N ASP A 244 15.83 -0.70 -20.03
CA ASP A 244 14.80 0.26 -20.37
C ASP A 244 14.13 0.75 -19.06
N ALA A 245 14.65 1.85 -18.53
CA ALA A 245 14.24 2.39 -17.23
C ALA A 245 12.81 2.94 -17.22
N ASP A 246 12.24 3.22 -18.39
CA ASP A 246 10.89 3.76 -18.49
C ASP A 246 9.81 2.66 -18.47
N LEU A 247 10.18 1.38 -18.46
CA LEU A 247 9.22 0.27 -18.40
C LEU A 247 8.69 0.03 -16.97
N ILE A 248 9.54 0.22 -15.96
CA ILE A 248 9.21 -0.03 -14.54
C ILE A 248 9.17 1.29 -13.78
N ALA A 249 8.08 1.58 -13.08
CA ALA A 249 7.96 2.78 -12.25
C ALA A 249 8.70 2.63 -10.91
N THR A 250 9.18 3.74 -10.36
CA THR A 250 9.74 3.79 -9.00
C THR A 250 8.69 4.26 -8.00
N TYR A 251 8.93 3.98 -6.72
CA TYR A 251 8.09 4.49 -5.63
C TYR A 251 7.91 6.01 -5.70
N GLU A 252 8.98 6.77 -5.93
CA GLU A 252 8.95 8.23 -5.99
C GLU A 252 8.08 8.73 -7.15
N PHE A 253 8.19 8.08 -8.32
CA PHE A 253 7.37 8.44 -9.47
C PHE A 253 5.89 8.21 -9.19
N VAL A 254 5.54 7.07 -8.59
CA VAL A 254 4.17 6.73 -8.21
C VAL A 254 3.64 7.68 -7.13
N ASN A 255 4.45 7.96 -6.10
CA ASN A 255 4.09 8.82 -4.98
C ASN A 255 4.05 10.31 -5.35
N SER A 256 4.63 10.73 -6.48
CA SER A 256 4.64 12.13 -6.92
C SER A 256 3.25 12.68 -7.28
N GLY A 257 2.26 11.82 -7.50
CA GLY A 257 0.94 12.20 -8.02
C GLY A 257 0.94 12.61 -9.51
N THR A 258 2.08 12.47 -10.20
CA THR A 258 2.22 12.76 -11.63
C THR A 258 1.46 11.74 -12.51
N PRO A 259 1.60 10.42 -12.31
CA PRO A 259 0.93 9.44 -13.17
C PRO A 259 -0.53 9.22 -12.80
N GLN A 260 -1.32 8.80 -13.78
CA GLN A 260 -2.60 8.14 -13.52
C GLN A 260 -2.32 6.70 -13.10
N ILE A 261 -2.94 6.22 -12.03
CA ILE A 261 -2.62 4.91 -11.45
C ILE A 261 -3.78 3.96 -11.67
N ILE A 262 -3.49 2.80 -12.26
CA ILE A 262 -4.43 1.70 -12.47
C ILE A 262 -4.07 0.56 -11.51
N ASP A 263 -4.99 0.23 -10.61
CA ASP A 263 -4.92 -0.98 -9.80
C ASP A 263 -5.62 -2.13 -10.55
N ALA A 264 -4.82 -3.04 -11.08
CA ALA A 264 -5.30 -4.18 -11.87
C ALA A 264 -5.61 -5.42 -11.03
N ARG A 265 -5.65 -5.31 -9.70
CA ARG A 265 -6.11 -6.36 -8.79
C ARG A 265 -7.63 -6.47 -8.78
N SER A 266 -8.14 -7.50 -8.10
CA SER A 266 -9.58 -7.64 -7.91
C SER A 266 -10.17 -6.47 -7.10
N LYS A 267 -11.47 -6.24 -7.23
CA LYS A 267 -12.19 -5.21 -6.45
C LYS A 267 -12.03 -5.42 -4.94
N ALA A 268 -12.05 -6.68 -4.48
CA ALA A 268 -11.87 -7.01 -3.08
C ALA A 268 -10.47 -6.63 -2.56
N GLU A 269 -9.42 -6.88 -3.34
CA GLU A 269 -8.05 -6.47 -2.99
C GLU A 269 -7.90 -4.94 -3.01
N PHE A 270 -8.52 -4.27 -3.97
CA PHE A 270 -8.55 -2.80 -4.04
C PHE A 270 -9.23 -2.19 -2.81
N ASP A 271 -10.38 -2.72 -2.41
CA ASP A 271 -11.15 -2.25 -1.24
C ASP A 271 -10.43 -2.52 0.09
N ALA A 272 -9.62 -3.57 0.15
CA ALA A 272 -8.78 -3.87 1.31
C ALA A 272 -7.61 -2.88 1.48
N GLY A 273 -7.27 -2.12 0.45
CA GLY A 273 -6.24 -1.09 0.46
C GLY A 273 -5.58 -0.95 -0.90
N SER A 274 -5.42 0.28 -1.37
CA SER A 274 -4.86 0.61 -2.67
C SER A 274 -3.97 1.85 -2.62
N ILE A 275 -3.24 2.11 -3.69
CA ILE A 275 -2.43 3.32 -3.81
C ILE A 275 -3.39 4.52 -3.93
N PRO A 276 -3.22 5.59 -3.12
CA PRO A 276 -4.11 6.75 -3.17
C PRO A 276 -4.28 7.31 -4.58
N GLY A 277 -5.52 7.59 -4.98
CA GLY A 277 -5.84 8.12 -6.31
C GLY A 277 -5.85 7.08 -7.45
N SER A 278 -5.62 5.80 -7.15
CA SER A 278 -5.72 4.74 -8.15
C SER A 278 -7.16 4.42 -8.55
N ILE A 279 -7.34 4.00 -9.81
CA ILE A 279 -8.61 3.52 -10.38
C ILE A 279 -8.53 2.00 -10.44
N ASN A 280 -9.55 1.30 -9.93
CA ASN A 280 -9.61 -0.16 -10.07
C ASN A 280 -10.08 -0.56 -11.47
N LEU A 281 -9.20 -1.25 -12.21
CA LEU A 281 -9.50 -1.87 -13.49
C LEU A 281 -8.89 -3.28 -13.48
N PRO A 282 -9.62 -4.28 -12.97
CA PRO A 282 -9.12 -5.66 -12.87
C PRO A 282 -8.55 -6.17 -14.20
N TYR A 283 -7.42 -6.87 -14.14
CA TYR A 283 -6.64 -7.26 -15.32
C TYR A 283 -7.42 -8.06 -16.38
N ASP A 284 -8.43 -8.81 -15.98
CA ASP A 284 -9.25 -9.65 -16.85
C ASP A 284 -10.15 -8.81 -17.76
N ARG A 285 -10.38 -7.55 -17.42
CA ARG A 285 -11.17 -6.61 -18.23
C ARG A 285 -10.55 -6.29 -19.59
N VAL A 286 -9.24 -6.48 -19.77
CA VAL A 286 -8.57 -6.31 -21.07
C VAL A 286 -8.63 -7.56 -21.95
N LEU A 287 -9.27 -8.64 -21.47
CA LEU A 287 -9.35 -9.91 -22.17
C LEU A 287 -10.74 -10.14 -22.76
N ASP A 288 -10.76 -10.81 -23.92
CA ASP A 288 -11.91 -11.51 -24.47
C ASP A 288 -11.54 -13.01 -24.52
N GLY A 289 -12.10 -13.79 -23.60
CA GLY A 289 -11.66 -15.16 -23.35
C GLY A 289 -10.17 -15.25 -22.98
N LYS A 290 -9.38 -15.94 -23.82
CA LYS A 290 -7.92 -16.10 -23.65
C LYS A 290 -7.11 -15.10 -24.47
N ARG A 291 -7.74 -14.10 -25.08
CA ARG A 291 -7.11 -13.14 -25.99
C ARG A 291 -7.23 -11.73 -25.44
N LEU A 292 -6.34 -10.84 -25.87
CA LEU A 292 -6.54 -9.41 -25.65
C LEU A 292 -7.72 -8.94 -26.50
N LYS A 293 -8.55 -8.06 -25.91
CA LYS A 293 -9.61 -7.35 -26.62
C LYS A 293 -9.06 -6.59 -27.83
N ASP A 294 -9.93 -6.33 -28.79
CA ASP A 294 -9.55 -5.55 -29.98
C ASP A 294 -9.30 -4.07 -29.66
N GLU A 295 -8.81 -3.32 -30.66
CA GLU A 295 -8.48 -1.91 -30.48
C GLU A 295 -9.69 -1.06 -30.07
N ALA A 296 -10.88 -1.32 -30.63
CA ALA A 296 -12.08 -0.53 -30.37
C ALA A 296 -12.58 -0.75 -28.94
N GLU A 297 -12.63 -2.00 -28.49
CA GLU A 297 -13.00 -2.36 -27.13
C GLU A 297 -11.99 -1.83 -26.10
N LEU A 298 -10.68 -1.91 -26.39
CA LEU A 298 -9.67 -1.36 -25.49
C LEU A 298 -9.76 0.17 -25.40
N ARG A 299 -10.03 0.87 -26.51
CA ARG A 299 -10.24 2.33 -26.51
C ARG A 299 -11.43 2.74 -25.66
N GLU A 300 -12.53 1.97 -25.73
CA GLU A 300 -13.70 2.19 -24.89
C GLU A 300 -13.36 1.93 -23.41
N LEU A 301 -12.69 0.82 -23.11
CA LEU A 301 -12.28 0.45 -21.76
C LEU A 301 -11.39 1.50 -21.09
N PHE A 302 -10.45 2.09 -21.84
CA PHE A 302 -9.53 3.11 -21.34
C PHE A 302 -9.98 4.56 -21.61
N SER A 303 -11.24 4.78 -22.02
CA SER A 303 -11.78 6.11 -22.36
C SER A 303 -11.66 7.16 -21.25
N SER A 304 -11.63 6.72 -19.99
CA SER A 304 -11.44 7.59 -18.82
C SER A 304 -9.97 7.94 -18.53
N ILE A 305 -9.02 7.26 -19.15
CA ILE A 305 -7.57 7.43 -18.96
C ILE A 305 -7.03 8.38 -20.02
N ARG A 306 -6.41 9.48 -19.57
CA ARG A 306 -5.89 10.52 -20.47
C ARG A 306 -4.56 10.08 -21.08
N MET A 307 -4.53 9.91 -22.40
CA MET A 307 -3.33 9.43 -23.13
C MET A 307 -2.13 10.37 -23.04
N GLN A 308 -2.34 11.67 -22.78
CA GLN A 308 -1.26 12.67 -22.63
C GLN A 308 -0.58 12.66 -21.26
N LYS A 309 -1.08 11.86 -20.32
CA LYS A 309 -0.50 11.71 -18.98
C LYS A 309 0.10 10.32 -18.85
N PRO A 310 1.26 10.18 -18.18
CA PRO A 310 1.84 8.87 -17.93
C PRO A 310 0.87 8.03 -17.10
N VAL A 311 0.89 6.73 -17.35
CA VAL A 311 0.06 5.74 -16.67
C VAL A 311 0.97 4.77 -15.93
N VAL A 312 0.63 4.47 -14.68
CA VAL A 312 1.23 3.37 -13.93
C VAL A 312 0.18 2.31 -13.72
N VAL A 313 0.51 1.05 -14.02
CA VAL A 313 -0.36 -0.08 -13.72
C VAL A 313 0.32 -1.05 -12.76
N TYR A 314 -0.42 -1.53 -11.76
CA TYR A 314 0.12 -2.47 -10.78
C TYR A 314 -0.82 -3.61 -10.42
N THR A 315 -0.21 -4.68 -9.95
CA THR A 315 -0.84 -5.79 -9.20
C THR A 315 0.07 -6.14 -8.02
N ASN A 316 -0.13 -7.28 -7.35
CA ASN A 316 0.74 -7.67 -6.25
C ASN A 316 2.20 -7.84 -6.67
N THR A 317 2.45 -8.53 -7.80
CA THR A 317 3.81 -8.88 -8.28
C THR A 317 4.13 -8.36 -9.68
N GLY A 318 3.21 -7.66 -10.33
CA GLY A 318 3.43 -7.08 -11.67
C GLY A 318 3.17 -8.03 -12.86
N VAL A 319 3.10 -9.36 -12.63
CA VAL A 319 2.83 -10.34 -13.70
C VAL A 319 1.52 -10.03 -14.42
N LYS A 320 0.42 -9.91 -13.68
CA LYS A 320 -0.90 -9.61 -14.27
C LYS A 320 -1.04 -8.16 -14.74
N ALA A 321 -0.31 -7.24 -14.11
CA ALA A 321 -0.22 -5.85 -14.56
C ALA A 321 0.37 -5.74 -15.98
N SER A 322 1.26 -6.67 -16.35
CA SER A 322 1.88 -6.71 -17.67
C SER A 322 0.86 -6.85 -18.81
N MET A 323 -0.28 -7.51 -18.59
CA MET A 323 -1.34 -7.61 -19.60
C MET A 323 -2.00 -6.27 -19.87
N VAL A 324 -2.33 -5.54 -18.80
CA VAL A 324 -2.92 -4.19 -18.91
C VAL A 324 -1.90 -3.22 -19.50
N TRP A 325 -0.62 -3.37 -19.13
CA TRP A 325 0.47 -2.60 -19.72
C TRP A 325 0.61 -2.85 -21.23
N VAL A 326 0.54 -4.11 -21.69
CA VAL A 326 0.50 -4.41 -23.13
C VAL A 326 -0.71 -3.76 -23.77
N ALA A 327 -1.92 -3.90 -23.20
CA ALA A 327 -3.14 -3.30 -23.73
C ALA A 327 -3.06 -1.78 -23.89
N LEU A 328 -2.49 -1.08 -22.90
CA LEU A 328 -2.21 0.36 -22.97
C LEU A 328 -1.18 0.70 -24.06
N GLY A 329 -0.12 -0.11 -24.15
CA GLY A 329 0.92 0.03 -25.17
C GLY A 329 0.41 -0.13 -26.60
N LEU A 330 -0.52 -1.06 -26.84
CA LEU A 330 -1.18 -1.26 -28.13
C LEU A 330 -1.94 0.00 -28.59
N LEU A 331 -2.45 0.79 -27.65
CA LEU A 331 -3.15 2.05 -27.92
C LEU A 331 -2.22 3.28 -27.93
N GLY A 332 -0.94 3.11 -27.60
CA GLY A 332 0.06 4.18 -27.61
C GLY A 332 0.14 5.02 -26.33
N TYR A 333 -0.33 4.51 -25.19
CA TYR A 333 -0.13 5.17 -23.90
C TYR A 333 1.33 5.08 -23.44
N ASP A 334 1.82 6.14 -22.80
CA ASP A 334 3.06 6.10 -22.00
C ASP A 334 2.75 5.39 -20.67
N ALA A 335 3.02 4.08 -20.61
CA ALA A 335 2.64 3.22 -19.50
C ALA A 335 3.85 2.51 -18.88
N ARG A 336 3.87 2.44 -17.54
CA ARG A 336 4.89 1.75 -16.75
C ARG A 336 4.26 0.71 -15.82
N ILE A 337 4.98 -0.36 -15.53
CA ILE A 337 4.56 -1.39 -14.57
C ILE A 337 5.07 -1.04 -13.17
N TYR A 338 4.24 -1.28 -12.15
CA TYR A 338 4.60 -1.17 -10.74
C TYR A 338 4.05 -2.34 -9.93
N THR A 339 4.37 -2.43 -8.64
CA THR A 339 3.89 -3.50 -7.76
C THR A 339 3.38 -2.99 -6.41
N TRP A 340 2.33 -3.62 -5.89
CA TRP A 340 1.82 -3.37 -4.54
C TRP A 340 2.85 -3.79 -3.46
N LEU A 341 3.64 -4.83 -3.74
CA LEU A 341 4.71 -5.27 -2.85
C LEU A 341 5.76 -4.17 -2.67
N ASP A 342 6.20 -3.53 -3.76
CA ASP A 342 7.13 -2.39 -3.68
C ASP A 342 6.50 -1.19 -2.96
N TRP A 343 5.22 -0.89 -3.23
CA TRP A 343 4.51 0.18 -2.53
C TRP A 343 4.55 -0.02 -1.01
N THR A 344 4.12 -1.20 -0.56
CA THR A 344 4.04 -1.53 0.88
C THR A 344 5.40 -1.68 1.56
N ALA A 345 6.45 -2.03 0.81
CA ALA A 345 7.82 -2.05 1.29
C ALA A 345 8.38 -0.64 1.51
N ASN A 346 8.03 0.32 0.64
CA ASN A 346 8.52 1.70 0.67
C ASN A 346 7.60 2.67 1.40
N LEU A 347 6.43 2.22 1.88
CA LEU A 347 5.59 3.03 2.76
C LEU A 347 6.42 3.53 3.95
N PRO A 348 6.37 4.84 4.26
CA PRO A 348 7.06 5.37 5.42
C PRO A 348 6.61 4.61 6.67
N ARG A 349 7.56 4.10 7.47
CA ARG A 349 7.29 3.44 8.74
C ARG A 349 7.76 4.31 9.89
N LEU A 350 7.12 4.18 11.05
CA LEU A 350 7.71 4.70 12.27
C LEU A 350 8.90 3.81 12.59
N ASN A 351 10.09 4.38 12.72
CA ASN A 351 11.28 3.61 13.06
C ASN A 351 11.36 3.39 14.57
N ILE A 352 10.28 2.87 15.16
CA ILE A 352 10.10 2.70 16.59
C ILE A 352 9.71 1.25 16.89
N ALA A 353 10.07 0.76 18.06
CA ALA A 353 9.54 -0.47 18.64
C ALA A 353 8.92 -0.14 19.99
N LEU A 354 7.74 -0.73 20.27
CA LEU A 354 7.20 -0.72 21.63
C LEU A 354 8.02 -1.70 22.48
N GLN A 355 8.83 -1.17 23.38
CA GLN A 355 9.66 -1.97 24.30
C GLN A 355 8.82 -2.51 25.46
N GLU A 356 8.05 -1.62 26.08
CA GLU A 356 7.26 -1.97 27.26
C GLU A 356 5.92 -1.21 27.24
N ALA A 357 4.86 -1.87 27.71
CA ALA A 357 3.60 -1.22 28.03
C ALA A 357 3.03 -1.82 29.32
N TYR A 358 2.61 -0.98 30.24
CA TYR A 358 2.04 -1.41 31.52
C TYR A 358 1.03 -0.40 32.04
N ALA A 359 0.22 -0.84 33.01
CA ALA A 359 -0.80 -0.01 33.64
C ALA A 359 -0.73 -0.11 35.16
N GLN A 360 -0.97 1.01 35.84
CA GLN A 360 -0.99 1.09 37.30
C GLN A 360 -2.18 1.94 37.79
N PRO A 361 -3.05 1.41 38.67
CA PRO A 361 -3.04 0.04 39.20
C PRO A 361 -3.49 -1.00 38.15
N ASN A 362 -3.01 -2.24 38.29
CA ASN A 362 -3.50 -3.40 37.56
C ASN A 362 -3.35 -4.66 38.46
N PRO A 363 -4.44 -5.29 38.93
CA PRO A 363 -5.84 -5.03 38.60
C PRO A 363 -6.33 -3.68 39.12
N ALA A 364 -7.16 -3.01 38.31
CA ALA A 364 -7.88 -1.80 38.66
C ALA A 364 -9.26 -2.15 39.22
N LYS A 365 -9.79 -1.36 40.14
CA LYS A 365 -11.20 -1.46 40.57
C LYS A 365 -12.09 -0.64 39.64
N ILE A 366 -13.36 -0.99 39.56
CA ILE A 366 -14.36 -0.14 38.88
C ILE A 366 -14.31 1.26 39.49
N GLY A 367 -14.04 2.26 38.66
CA GLY A 367 -13.87 3.66 39.06
C GLY A 367 -12.46 4.11 39.38
N ASP A 368 -11.46 3.21 39.38
CA ASP A 368 -10.07 3.61 39.57
C ASP A 368 -9.57 4.43 38.37
N VAL A 369 -8.72 5.41 38.69
CA VAL A 369 -7.91 6.12 37.70
C VAL A 369 -6.67 5.27 37.42
N VAL A 370 -6.51 4.82 36.19
CA VAL A 370 -5.43 3.94 35.74
C VAL A 370 -4.46 4.72 34.87
N GLN A 371 -3.20 4.75 35.27
CA GLN A 371 -2.12 5.28 34.46
C GLN A 371 -1.61 4.19 33.52
N ILE A 372 -1.66 4.44 32.21
CA ILE A 372 -1.11 3.58 31.16
C ILE A 372 0.20 4.18 30.69
N THR A 373 1.28 3.40 30.73
CA THR A 373 2.61 3.82 30.27
C THR A 373 3.01 2.98 29.07
N ALA A 374 3.55 3.62 28.03
CA ALA A 374 4.18 2.99 26.87
C ALA A 374 5.59 3.54 26.68
N VAL A 375 6.56 2.65 26.46
CA VAL A 375 7.97 2.97 26.26
C VAL A 375 8.38 2.51 24.87
N PHE A 376 8.92 3.42 24.07
CA PHE A 376 9.42 3.13 22.73
C PHE A 376 10.94 3.12 22.69
N GLU A 377 11.50 2.47 21.67
CA GLU A 377 12.91 2.59 21.28
C GLU A 377 12.99 2.84 19.78
N GLU A 378 13.89 3.74 19.36
CA GLU A 378 14.23 3.86 17.94
C GLU A 378 15.03 2.64 17.47
N LEU A 379 14.56 1.97 16.41
CA LEU A 379 15.16 0.73 15.89
C LEU A 379 16.59 0.85 15.34
N ASN A 380 17.25 2.03 15.46
CA ASN A 380 18.60 2.29 14.94
C ASN A 380 19.63 2.85 15.95
N ARG A 381 19.37 2.90 17.27
CA ARG A 381 20.36 3.39 18.25
C ARG A 381 21.41 2.37 18.73
N SER A 382 21.38 1.14 18.23
CA SER A 382 22.28 0.07 18.70
C SER A 382 23.11 -0.53 17.56
N SER A 383 24.23 0.12 17.22
CA SER A 383 25.47 -0.56 16.77
C SER A 383 26.71 0.33 16.87
N SER A 384 26.92 1.04 17.98
CA SER A 384 28.29 1.41 18.37
C SER A 384 28.95 0.19 19.01
N ARG A 385 29.43 -0.75 18.17
CA ARG A 385 30.35 -1.81 18.63
C ARG A 385 31.76 -1.22 18.69
N PRO A 386 32.58 -1.50 19.73
CA PRO A 386 33.96 -1.02 19.78
C PRO A 386 34.73 -1.61 18.59
N THR A 387 35.38 -0.76 17.82
CA THR A 387 36.34 -1.18 16.79
C THR A 387 37.48 -1.93 17.46
N GLN A 388 37.51 -3.25 17.29
CA GLN A 388 38.76 -4.00 17.39
C GLN A 388 39.53 -3.77 16.10
N ASP A 389 40.64 -3.05 16.22
CA ASP A 389 41.70 -2.99 15.21
C ASP A 389 42.24 -4.41 14.97
N ALA A 390 41.88 -4.99 13.83
CA ALA A 390 42.66 -6.05 13.20
C ALA A 390 43.39 -5.41 12.01
N GLY A 391 44.70 -5.30 12.16
CA GLY A 391 45.57 -4.56 11.25
C GLY A 391 45.51 -5.04 9.81
N LEU A 392 45.44 -4.07 8.90
CA LEU A 392 45.88 -4.20 7.53
C LEU A 392 46.91 -3.11 7.26
N ASN A 393 48.11 -3.56 6.93
CA ASN A 393 49.26 -2.73 6.57
C ASN A 393 49.02 -2.01 5.23
N GLY A 394 49.40 -0.74 5.18
CA GLY A 394 50.10 -0.16 4.02
C GLY A 394 49.26 0.37 2.85
N ASN A 395 48.85 1.63 2.99
CA ASN A 395 48.86 2.64 1.92
C ASN A 395 47.89 2.52 0.72
N GLU A 396 46.68 2.03 0.94
CA GLU A 396 45.59 2.22 -0.02
C GLU A 396 44.40 2.92 0.65
N THR A 397 44.12 4.17 0.25
CA THR A 397 42.88 4.86 0.63
C THR A 397 41.74 4.23 -0.15
N VAL A 398 41.09 3.23 0.42
CA VAL A 398 39.92 2.59 -0.21
C VAL A 398 38.67 3.40 0.11
N LEU A 399 38.16 4.14 -0.89
CA LEU A 399 36.83 4.74 -0.83
C LEU A 399 35.78 3.64 -1.04
N THR A 400 35.12 3.19 0.03
CA THR A 400 33.99 2.27 -0.09
C THR A 400 32.69 3.07 -0.19
N ILE A 401 32.15 3.19 -1.40
CA ILE A 401 30.85 3.80 -1.66
C ILE A 401 29.76 2.74 -1.43
N LYS A 402 28.98 2.85 -0.35
CA LYS A 402 27.70 2.13 -0.25
C LYS A 402 26.62 2.92 -1.00
N GLY A 403 26.68 2.85 -2.33
CA GLY A 403 25.56 3.24 -3.18
C GLY A 403 24.51 2.13 -3.16
N CYS A 404 23.23 2.49 -3.16
CA CYS A 404 22.18 1.55 -3.52
C CYS A 404 22.48 1.06 -4.94
N ALA A 405 22.73 -0.24 -5.11
CA ALA A 405 23.10 -0.84 -6.39
C ALA A 405 21.98 -0.79 -7.45
N THR A 406 20.85 -0.13 -7.16
CA THR A 406 19.65 -0.05 -8.00
C THR A 406 19.09 1.36 -8.22
N CYS A 407 19.78 2.43 -7.81
CA CYS A 407 19.38 3.80 -8.17
C CYS A 407 19.94 4.17 -9.55
N GLY A 408 19.37 3.60 -10.61
CA GLY A 408 19.56 4.05 -11.98
C GLY A 408 18.86 5.39 -12.20
N PHE A 409 19.65 6.46 -12.22
CA PHE A 409 19.43 7.78 -12.84
C PHE A 409 17.99 8.23 -13.18
N GLY A 410 17.46 9.12 -12.33
CA GLY A 410 16.29 9.96 -12.61
C GLY A 410 16.14 11.13 -11.63
N SER A 411 16.99 12.17 -11.78
CA SER A 411 16.93 13.56 -11.19
C SER A 411 17.45 13.81 -9.76
N PRO A 412 17.92 15.04 -9.40
CA PRO A 412 18.69 16.06 -10.12
C PRO A 412 20.20 15.93 -9.80
N GLN A 413 21.06 16.78 -10.36
CA GLN A 413 22.52 16.68 -10.17
C GLN A 413 22.94 16.77 -8.69
N GLY A 414 23.32 15.63 -8.10
CA GLY A 414 24.00 15.59 -6.81
C GLY A 414 25.45 16.04 -6.96
N TYR A 415 25.94 16.83 -6.01
CA TYR A 415 27.36 17.15 -5.90
C TYR A 415 27.98 16.41 -4.70
N ALA A 416 29.27 16.10 -4.82
CA ALA A 416 30.10 15.64 -3.72
C ALA A 416 31.19 16.68 -3.50
N ASP A 417 31.26 17.25 -2.31
CA ASP A 417 32.31 18.20 -1.94
C ASP A 417 33.26 17.55 -0.94
N LEU A 418 34.57 17.67 -1.21
CA LEU A 418 35.63 17.05 -0.42
C LEU A 418 36.30 18.14 0.42
N SER A 419 36.10 18.09 1.74
CA SER A 419 36.83 18.98 2.63
C SER A 419 38.28 18.48 2.80
N SER A 420 39.23 19.31 2.37
CA SER A 420 40.67 19.01 2.45
C SER A 420 41.21 18.98 3.88
N ASN A 421 40.42 19.39 4.88
CA ASN A 421 40.89 19.58 6.25
C ASN A 421 40.54 18.41 7.18
N ASP A 422 39.47 17.67 6.89
CA ASP A 422 38.97 16.58 7.73
C ASP A 422 38.67 15.29 6.95
N GLY A 423 38.88 15.29 5.62
CA GLY A 423 38.71 14.10 4.78
C GLY A 423 37.25 13.67 4.61
N MET A 424 36.29 14.51 4.99
CA MET A 424 34.86 14.20 4.93
C MET A 424 34.28 14.53 3.55
N VAL A 425 33.55 13.56 2.96
CA VAL A 425 32.74 13.75 1.75
C VAL A 425 31.30 14.04 2.15
N LYS A 426 30.74 15.17 1.72
CA LYS A 426 29.30 15.47 1.84
C LYS A 426 28.62 15.27 0.49
N ILE A 427 27.52 14.52 0.48
CA ILE A 427 26.68 14.29 -0.71
C ILE A 427 25.28 14.81 -0.42
N GLY A 428 24.75 15.68 -1.28
CA GLY A 428 23.40 16.24 -1.14
C GLY A 428 22.69 16.41 -2.49
N ALA A 429 21.35 16.46 -2.44
CA ALA A 429 20.48 16.84 -3.56
C ALA A 429 19.97 18.28 -3.35
N THR A 430 20.01 19.12 -4.39
CA THR A 430 19.48 20.50 -4.38
C THR A 430 18.00 20.55 -4.77
N THR A 431 17.29 21.58 -4.30
CA THR A 431 15.97 21.53 -3.64
C THR A 431 14.82 22.25 -4.36
N GLN A 432 13.59 21.76 -4.16
CA GLN A 432 12.31 22.51 -3.99
C GLN A 432 11.25 21.44 -3.62
N ASP A 433 10.85 21.26 -2.36
CA ASP A 433 9.87 22.12 -1.70
C ASP A 433 10.10 22.14 -0.18
N GLN A 434 10.46 23.31 0.34
CA GLN A 434 10.10 23.71 1.70
C GLN A 434 8.65 24.21 1.71
N ARG A 435 7.69 23.32 1.43
CA ARG A 435 6.27 23.58 1.69
C ARG A 435 5.77 22.64 2.78
N ALA A 436 5.45 23.26 3.91
CA ALA A 436 4.85 22.70 5.13
C ALA A 436 5.73 21.76 5.97
N ALA A 437 6.84 22.28 6.51
CA ALA A 437 7.29 21.84 7.83
C ALA A 437 6.32 22.38 8.91
N ALA A 438 5.08 21.91 8.91
CA ALA A 438 4.41 21.70 10.19
C ALA A 438 5.21 20.56 10.83
N ALA A 439 5.85 20.81 11.98
CA ALA A 439 6.54 19.75 12.70
C ALA A 439 5.59 18.54 12.79
N LYS A 440 5.92 17.42 12.11
CA LYS A 440 5.10 16.22 12.17
C LYS A 440 5.09 15.79 13.64
N VAL A 441 4.00 16.08 14.35
CA VAL A 441 3.92 15.83 15.78
C VAL A 441 3.80 14.32 15.98
N PHE A 442 4.74 13.74 16.71
CA PHE A 442 4.66 12.35 17.12
C PHE A 442 3.60 12.22 18.23
N THR A 443 2.53 11.47 17.98
CA THR A 443 1.42 11.27 18.89
C THR A 443 1.28 9.80 19.25
N VAL A 444 0.81 9.53 20.46
CA VAL A 444 0.56 8.17 20.94
C VAL A 444 -0.81 8.13 21.60
N SER A 445 -1.58 7.07 21.34
CA SER A 445 -2.85 6.81 22.01
C SER A 445 -2.99 5.34 22.40
N ALA A 446 -3.67 5.07 23.50
CA ALA A 446 -4.04 3.73 23.92
C ALA A 446 -5.53 3.48 23.59
N GLN A 447 -5.84 2.43 22.82
CA GLN A 447 -7.20 2.00 22.55
C GLN A 447 -7.56 0.83 23.46
N LEU A 448 -8.59 0.99 24.28
CA LEU A 448 -9.05 -0.05 25.19
C LEU A 448 -10.18 -0.83 24.56
N ILE A 449 -10.03 -2.15 24.51
CA ILE A 449 -10.91 -3.08 23.83
C ILE A 449 -11.51 -4.04 24.87
N SER A 450 -12.84 -4.13 24.89
CA SER A 450 -13.59 -5.00 25.79
C SER A 450 -13.35 -6.49 25.49
N PRO A 451 -13.76 -7.40 26.40
CA PRO A 451 -13.82 -8.83 26.10
C PRO A 451 -14.69 -9.19 24.89
N SER A 452 -15.70 -8.38 24.56
CA SER A 452 -16.54 -8.56 23.36
C SER A 452 -15.87 -8.12 22.06
N GLY A 453 -14.75 -7.41 22.13
CA GLY A 453 -14.00 -6.92 20.97
C GLY A 453 -14.28 -5.46 20.59
N ASP A 454 -15.13 -4.75 21.33
CA ASP A 454 -15.50 -3.36 21.06
C ASP A 454 -14.48 -2.39 21.67
N THR A 455 -14.10 -1.33 20.95
CA THR A 455 -13.30 -0.24 21.51
C THR A 455 -14.14 0.58 22.48
N VAL A 456 -13.84 0.49 23.78
CA VAL A 456 -14.60 1.16 24.85
C VAL A 456 -14.03 2.52 25.24
N SER A 457 -12.75 2.79 24.95
CA SER A 457 -12.12 4.09 25.22
C SER A 457 -10.87 4.30 24.36
N ARG A 458 -10.54 5.57 24.11
CA ARG A 458 -9.27 5.99 23.49
C ARG A 458 -8.62 7.04 24.38
N VAL A 459 -7.42 6.74 24.84
CA VAL A 459 -6.66 7.59 25.77
C VAL A 459 -5.52 8.24 25.01
N VAL A 460 -5.50 9.56 24.96
CA VAL A 460 -4.36 10.30 24.40
C VAL A 460 -3.20 10.22 25.39
N MET A 461 -2.03 9.79 24.93
CA MET A 461 -0.85 9.65 25.76
C MET A 461 0.09 10.84 25.54
N LYS A 462 0.62 11.39 26.62
CA LYS A 462 1.56 12.51 26.62
C LYS A 462 2.96 12.04 26.89
N ARG A 463 3.93 12.61 26.19
CA ARG A 463 5.36 12.37 26.43
C ARG A 463 5.75 12.98 27.78
N ILE A 464 6.42 12.22 28.66
CA ILE A 464 6.76 12.72 30.02
C ILE A 464 7.80 13.84 29.95
N LYS A 465 8.80 13.72 29.06
CA LYS A 465 9.82 14.74 28.78
C LYS A 465 10.05 14.84 27.28
N SER A 466 10.46 16.01 26.78
CA SER A 466 10.73 16.21 25.34
C SER A 466 11.64 15.13 24.72
N ASP A 467 12.63 14.67 25.49
CA ASP A 467 13.68 13.76 25.02
C ASP A 467 13.50 12.31 25.52
N SER A 468 12.37 12.00 26.17
CA SER A 468 12.07 10.63 26.64
C SER A 468 11.15 9.90 25.67
N ASP A 469 11.41 8.63 25.40
CA ASP A 469 10.49 7.77 24.63
C ASP A 469 9.38 7.14 25.49
N VAL A 470 9.04 7.80 26.60
CA VAL A 470 8.02 7.36 27.55
C VAL A 470 6.78 8.22 27.40
N PHE A 471 5.65 7.56 27.17
CA PHE A 471 4.34 8.15 27.02
C PHE A 471 3.41 7.65 28.12
N VAL A 472 2.60 8.57 28.67
CA VAL A 472 1.66 8.28 29.74
C VAL A 472 0.27 8.78 29.36
N GLY A 473 -0.71 7.90 29.48
CA GLY A 473 -2.13 8.21 29.36
C GLY A 473 -2.87 7.89 30.66
N ILE A 474 -3.96 8.60 30.93
CA ILE A 474 -4.82 8.37 32.09
C ILE A 474 -6.16 7.83 31.62
N TRP A 475 -6.56 6.68 32.14
CA TRP A 475 -7.82 6.03 31.85
C TRP A 475 -8.68 5.89 33.10
N ASN A 476 -9.96 6.26 33.02
CA ASN A 476 -10.91 5.92 34.08
C ASN A 476 -11.53 4.55 33.83
N ALA A 477 -11.32 3.61 34.76
CA ALA A 477 -11.90 2.27 34.73
C ALA A 477 -13.40 2.26 35.09
N ASN A 478 -14.20 3.18 34.53
CA ASN A 478 -15.65 3.27 34.66
C ASN A 478 -16.36 2.30 33.71
N VAL A 479 -15.93 1.04 33.74
CA VAL A 479 -16.41 -0.03 32.84
C VAL A 479 -16.73 -1.27 33.66
N ALA A 480 -17.45 -2.22 33.05
CA ALA A 480 -17.78 -3.48 33.71
C ALA A 480 -16.51 -4.27 34.07
N ALA A 481 -16.59 -5.08 35.13
CA ALA A 481 -15.50 -5.96 35.51
C ALA A 481 -15.17 -6.93 34.36
N GLY A 482 -13.87 -7.14 34.11
CA GLY A 482 -13.40 -7.93 32.97
C GLY A 482 -11.95 -7.62 32.62
N THR A 483 -11.42 -8.32 31.63
CA THR A 483 -10.07 -8.09 31.11
C THR A 483 -10.15 -7.27 29.83
N TYR A 484 -9.61 -6.07 29.86
CA TYR A 484 -9.54 -5.17 28.72
C TYR A 484 -8.19 -5.29 28.07
N ARG A 485 -8.19 -5.41 26.75
CA ARG A 485 -6.99 -5.43 25.94
C ARG A 485 -6.67 -4.00 25.53
N VAL A 486 -5.39 -3.65 25.48
CA VAL A 486 -4.96 -2.30 25.10
C VAL A 486 -4.06 -2.40 23.90
N ASP A 487 -4.46 -1.74 22.82
CA ASP A 487 -3.61 -1.52 21.65
C ASP A 487 -2.95 -0.15 21.79
N ILE A 488 -1.63 -0.07 21.58
CA ILE A 488 -0.91 1.21 21.53
C ILE A 488 -0.80 1.64 20.08
N VAL A 489 -1.22 2.87 19.79
CA VAL A 489 -1.21 3.45 18.44
C VAL A 489 -0.28 4.66 18.45
N ALA A 490 0.82 4.58 17.72
CA ALA A 490 1.76 5.66 17.51
C ALA A 490 1.54 6.28 16.11
N ALA A 491 1.70 7.60 15.98
CA ALA A 491 1.56 8.29 14.70
C ALA A 491 2.55 9.46 14.54
N LEU A 492 3.07 9.66 13.32
CA LEU A 492 3.90 10.79 12.93
C LEU A 492 3.35 11.41 11.64
N GLY A 493 2.54 12.46 11.79
CA GLY A 493 1.73 12.96 10.68
C GLY A 493 0.67 11.93 10.27
N GLU A 494 0.65 11.52 9.01
CA GLU A 494 -0.29 10.51 8.48
C GLU A 494 0.19 9.05 8.69
N ILE A 495 1.46 8.86 9.06
CA ILE A 495 2.04 7.54 9.29
C ILE A 495 1.56 7.06 10.66
N THR A 496 0.88 5.92 10.70
CA THR A 496 0.37 5.32 11.95
C THR A 496 0.87 3.88 12.07
N GLU A 497 1.30 3.50 13.27
CA GLU A 497 1.67 2.13 13.62
C GLU A 497 0.85 1.69 14.85
N THR A 498 0.26 0.51 14.77
CA THR A 498 -0.51 -0.08 15.87
C THR A 498 0.25 -1.28 16.42
N PHE A 499 0.45 -1.27 17.73
CA PHE A 499 0.99 -2.35 18.54
C PHE A 499 -0.19 -3.05 19.22
N PRO A 500 -0.79 -4.07 18.59
CA PRO A 500 -1.95 -4.75 19.13
C PRO A 500 -1.57 -5.54 20.38
N ASP A 501 -2.53 -5.70 21.29
CA ASP A 501 -2.40 -6.53 22.50
C ASP A 501 -1.20 -6.13 23.39
N ALA A 502 -0.79 -4.86 23.32
CA ALA A 502 0.38 -4.33 24.00
C ALA A 502 0.34 -4.55 25.52
N LEU A 503 -0.85 -4.46 26.14
CA LEU A 503 -1.05 -4.92 27.52
C LEU A 503 -2.50 -5.37 27.77
N LYS A 504 -2.75 -5.94 28.95
CA LYS A 504 -4.09 -6.27 29.45
C LYS A 504 -4.32 -5.63 30.81
N ILE A 505 -5.44 -4.93 30.98
CA ILE A 505 -5.86 -4.33 32.25
C ILE A 505 -7.04 -5.13 32.79
N GLN A 506 -6.88 -5.69 33.99
CA GLN A 506 -7.97 -6.38 34.66
C GLN A 506 -8.77 -5.37 35.51
N VAL A 507 -10.08 -5.27 35.27
CA VAL A 507 -11.01 -4.48 36.08
C VAL A 507 -11.79 -5.42 36.99
N VAL A 508 -11.75 -5.19 38.30
CA VAL A 508 -12.45 -5.99 39.30
C VAL A 508 -13.57 -5.20 39.97
N SER A 509 -14.66 -5.88 40.32
CA SER A 509 -15.76 -5.26 41.06
C SER A 509 -15.31 -4.89 42.48
N THR A 510 -15.79 -3.76 42.98
CA THR A 510 -15.59 -3.39 44.38
C THR A 510 -16.59 -4.18 45.25
N SER A 511 -16.08 -4.92 46.22
CA SER A 511 -16.87 -5.82 47.09
C SER A 511 -17.77 -5.11 48.11
N LYS A 512 -18.29 -3.90 47.82
CA LYS A 512 -19.19 -3.19 48.74
C LYS A 512 -20.69 -3.48 48.54
N TYR A 513 -21.09 -4.17 47.48
CA TYR A 513 -22.49 -4.55 47.25
C TYR A 513 -22.65 -6.00 46.76
N LYS A 514 -22.22 -6.96 47.57
CA LYS A 514 -22.52 -8.39 47.33
C LYS A 514 -23.94 -8.79 47.76
N ASN A 515 -24.76 -7.86 48.25
CA ASN A 515 -26.05 -8.12 48.89
C ASN A 515 -27.28 -7.50 48.20
N LEU A 516 -27.22 -7.12 46.91
CA LEU A 516 -28.40 -6.60 46.20
C LEU A 516 -28.90 -7.48 45.05
N GLU A 517 -28.48 -8.75 44.97
CA GLU A 517 -29.01 -9.69 43.95
C GLU A 517 -29.76 -10.90 44.54
N LYS A 518 -30.16 -10.88 45.82
CA LYS A 518 -31.11 -11.87 46.36
C LYS A 518 -32.00 -11.27 47.46
N GLU A 519 -32.98 -10.46 47.05
CA GLU A 519 -34.33 -10.43 47.64
C GLU A 519 -35.37 -10.36 46.52
#